data_AF-A0A840Q3E0-F1
#
_entry.id   AF-A0A840Q3E0-F1
#
_cell.length_a   1.000
_cell.length_b   1.000
_cell.length_c   1.000
_cell.angle_alpha   90.00
_cell.angle_beta   90.00
_cell.angle_gamma   90.00
#
_symmetry.space_group_name_H-M   'P 1'
#
loop_
_entity.id
_entity.type
_entity.pdbx_description
1 polymer ?
#
loop_
_entity_poly.entity_id
_entity_poly.type
_entity_poly.pdbx_seq_one_letter_code
_entity_poly.pdbx_strand_id
1 'polypeptide(L)'
;MADDFDESNVNPPDDPDAVLRELKNQADYGKLFAATLAKDSTTIDKAVGELTKNRADIDKSEKDYVAGDYLKKFAELRARIDDKWPCLRRVLEENADLADLVIRTFREDILQARQKLEEITEHLTRAQQELDSRTRELADKQQALKDLLTLPADLVKQLTTMTGLEKRVQDAAQDPTRAFEAYATADEIIRQFEEELFVPTVAEFHKLVFARWGEVVRTQRELAKAQDKVSKLAGKKTTVEQAVKDLSNDRIAELLRRWTSALLRSVDPAPDEQRAEEVAEWATSTSP
;
A
#
# COMPACT_ATOMS: atom_id res chain seq x y z
N MET A 1 -2.63 27.35 51.66
CA MET A 1 -1.73 28.48 51.40
C MET A 1 -2.10 28.98 50.02
N ALA A 2 -2.74 30.15 49.98
CA ALA A 2 -3.11 30.81 48.74
C ALA A 2 -1.86 31.57 48.28
N ASP A 3 -1.33 31.22 47.11
CA ASP A 3 -0.31 32.01 46.45
C ASP A 3 -0.98 33.21 45.78
N ASP A 4 -0.48 34.38 46.12
CA ASP A 4 -0.86 35.69 45.60
C ASP A 4 -0.68 35.73 44.08
N PHE A 5 -1.79 35.88 43.35
CA PHE A 5 -1.76 36.38 41.97
C PHE A 5 -1.55 37.89 42.05
N ASP A 6 -0.31 38.32 41.86
CA ASP A 6 0.06 39.73 41.69
C ASP A 6 -0.50 40.24 40.34
N GLU A 7 -1.67 40.87 40.39
CA GLU A 7 -2.34 41.50 39.25
C GLU A 7 -1.75 42.88 38.87
N SER A 8 -0.54 43.22 39.35
CA SER A 8 -0.02 44.59 39.22
C SER A 8 1.20 44.74 38.29
N ASN A 9 1.24 44.08 37.14
CA ASN A 9 2.09 44.56 36.04
C ASN A 9 1.71 44.00 34.66
N VAL A 10 0.59 44.47 34.11
CA VAL A 10 0.33 44.37 32.66
C VAL A 10 0.36 45.79 32.11
N ASN A 11 1.54 46.24 31.67
CA ASN A 11 1.60 47.39 30.78
C ASN A 11 0.64 47.13 29.61
N PRO A 12 -0.28 48.05 29.29
CA PRO A 12 -1.10 47.89 28.10
C PRO A 12 -0.15 47.79 26.90
N PRO A 13 -0.34 46.83 26.00
CA PRO A 13 0.52 46.69 24.82
C PRO A 13 0.52 48.01 24.04
N ASP A 14 1.71 48.60 23.84
CA ASP A 14 1.92 49.94 23.28
C ASP A 14 1.49 50.11 21.81
N ASP A 15 1.01 49.04 21.15
CA ASP A 15 0.49 49.08 19.79
C ASP A 15 -0.88 48.36 19.70
N PRO A 16 -2.00 49.11 19.70
CA PRO A 16 -3.34 48.58 19.51
C PRO A 16 -3.49 47.76 18.22
N ASP A 17 -2.73 48.08 17.17
CA ASP A 17 -2.78 47.38 15.88
C ASP A 17 -2.04 46.04 15.92
N ALA A 18 -1.09 45.86 16.84
CA ALA A 18 -0.45 44.57 17.09
C ALA A 18 -1.39 43.62 17.83
N VAL A 19 -2.12 44.11 18.83
CA VAL A 19 -3.14 43.33 19.56
C VAL A 19 -4.30 42.93 18.63
N LEU A 20 -4.75 43.87 17.78
CA LEU A 20 -5.81 43.59 16.80
C LEU A 20 -5.37 42.56 15.75
N ARG A 21 -4.10 42.54 15.36
CA ARG A 21 -3.53 41.49 14.48
C ARG A 21 -3.50 40.14 15.18
N GLU A 22 -3.04 40.08 16.42
CA GLU A 22 -2.96 38.85 17.20
C GLU A 22 -4.35 38.25 17.44
N LEU A 23 -5.33 39.08 17.83
CA LEU A 23 -6.72 38.64 18.01
C LEU A 23 -7.36 38.18 16.69
N LYS A 24 -7.04 38.82 15.56
CA LYS A 24 -7.49 38.35 14.23
C LYS A 24 -6.87 37.01 13.88
N ASN A 25 -5.58 36.83 14.11
CA ASN A 25 -4.89 35.55 13.88
C ASN A 25 -5.47 34.43 14.74
N GLN A 26 -5.74 34.69 16.02
CA GLN A 26 -6.38 33.74 16.93
C GLN A 26 -7.82 33.42 16.51
N ALA A 27 -8.59 34.42 16.06
CA ALA A 27 -9.94 34.20 15.54
C ALA A 27 -9.94 33.36 14.25
N ASP A 28 -8.99 33.59 13.35
CA ASP A 28 -8.87 32.84 12.10
C ASP A 28 -8.36 31.42 12.35
N TYR A 29 -7.42 31.23 13.29
CA TYR A 29 -7.01 29.92 13.79
C TYR A 29 -8.19 29.16 14.43
N GLY A 30 -8.98 29.84 15.28
CA GLY A 30 -10.18 29.29 15.90
C GLY A 30 -11.23 28.85 14.87
N LYS A 31 -11.44 29.61 13.79
CA LYS A 31 -12.32 29.21 12.68
C LYS A 31 -11.81 27.99 11.93
N LEU A 32 -10.51 27.93 11.63
CA LEU A 32 -9.88 26.78 10.97
C LEU A 32 -9.97 25.52 11.83
N PHE A 33 -9.73 25.66 13.13
CA PHE A 33 -9.82 24.57 14.10
C PHE A 33 -11.27 24.07 14.25
N ALA A 34 -12.24 24.99 14.37
CA ALA A 34 -13.67 24.65 14.42
C ALA A 34 -14.16 23.97 13.13
N ALA A 35 -13.70 24.43 11.96
CA ALA A 35 -14.03 23.80 10.68
C ALA A 35 -13.45 22.38 10.58
N THR A 36 -12.24 22.16 11.11
CA THR A 36 -11.60 20.84 11.18
C THR A 36 -12.37 19.91 12.12
N LEU A 37 -12.70 20.38 13.32
CA LEU A 37 -13.53 19.62 14.27
C LEU A 37 -14.92 19.29 13.74
N ALA A 38 -15.58 20.21 13.02
CA ALA A 38 -16.87 19.94 12.39
C ALA A 38 -16.77 18.87 11.29
N LYS A 39 -15.68 18.86 10.52
CA LYS A 39 -15.38 17.83 9.52
C LYS A 39 -15.07 16.48 10.19
N ASP A 40 -14.33 16.48 11.28
CA ASP A 40 -14.04 15.27 12.04
C ASP A 40 -15.31 14.72 12.69
N SER A 41 -16.16 15.58 13.27
CA SER A 41 -17.45 15.21 13.85
C SER A 41 -18.37 14.56 12.82
N THR A 42 -18.53 15.16 11.63
CA THR A 42 -19.35 14.57 10.56
C THR A 42 -18.80 13.23 10.05
N THR A 43 -17.47 13.09 10.00
CA THR A 43 -16.82 11.83 9.65
C THR A 43 -17.08 10.75 10.71
N ILE A 44 -16.99 11.11 11.99
CA ILE A 44 -17.29 10.24 13.13
C ILE A 44 -18.77 9.83 13.13
N ASP A 45 -19.70 10.77 12.95
CA ASP A 45 -21.14 10.47 12.91
C ASP A 45 -21.48 9.48 11.79
N LYS A 46 -20.86 9.65 10.62
CA LYS A 46 -21.00 8.70 9.52
C LYS A 46 -20.46 7.32 9.89
N ALA A 47 -19.27 7.25 10.49
CA ALA A 47 -18.67 5.99 10.95
C ALA A 47 -19.53 5.31 12.03
N VAL A 48 -20.08 6.06 12.98
CA VAL A 48 -21.00 5.54 14.01
C VAL A 48 -22.29 4.99 13.38
N GLY A 49 -22.86 5.69 12.40
CA GLY A 49 -24.02 5.21 11.65
C GLY A 49 -23.74 3.90 10.90
N GLU A 50 -22.60 3.79 10.23
CA GLU A 50 -22.16 2.57 9.53
C GLU A 50 -21.93 1.41 10.52
N LEU A 51 -21.27 1.65 11.65
CA LEU A 51 -21.05 0.64 12.70
C LEU A 51 -22.37 0.16 13.30
N THR A 52 -23.33 1.05 13.53
CA THR A 52 -24.65 0.70 14.07
C THR A 52 -25.42 -0.19 13.11
N LYS A 53 -25.40 0.14 11.81
CA LYS A 53 -26.02 -0.70 10.77
C LYS A 53 -25.33 -2.07 10.70
N ASN A 54 -24.01 -2.10 10.65
CA ASN A 54 -23.25 -3.35 10.63
C ASN A 54 -23.56 -4.23 11.83
N ARG A 55 -23.76 -3.64 13.02
CA ARG A 55 -24.16 -4.39 14.22
C ARG A 55 -25.53 -5.04 14.05
N ALA A 56 -26.53 -4.31 13.56
CA ALA A 56 -27.86 -4.86 13.31
C ALA A 56 -27.84 -5.98 12.26
N ASP A 57 -27.03 -5.82 11.20
CA ASP A 57 -26.85 -6.83 10.16
C ASP A 57 -26.17 -8.10 10.72
N ILE A 58 -25.18 -7.94 11.62
CA ILE A 58 -24.54 -9.06 12.34
C ILE A 58 -25.55 -9.79 13.21
N ASP A 59 -26.30 -9.08 14.05
CA ASP A 59 -27.28 -9.68 14.96
C ASP A 59 -28.37 -10.45 14.19
N LYS A 60 -28.78 -9.94 13.02
CA LYS A 60 -29.70 -10.63 12.12
C LYS A 60 -29.05 -11.88 11.52
N SER A 61 -27.84 -11.77 10.99
CA SER A 61 -27.09 -12.89 10.40
C SER A 61 -26.87 -14.01 11.42
N GLU A 62 -26.55 -13.68 12.67
CA GLU A 62 -26.38 -14.64 13.76
C GLU A 62 -27.70 -15.37 14.08
N LYS A 63 -28.81 -14.62 14.21
CA LYS A 63 -30.14 -15.22 14.41
C LYS A 63 -30.52 -16.14 13.26
N ASP A 64 -30.31 -15.71 12.02
CA ASP A 64 -30.58 -16.50 10.82
C ASP A 64 -29.68 -17.75 10.78
N TYR A 65 -28.41 -17.64 11.18
CA TYR A 65 -27.46 -18.76 11.25
C TYR A 65 -27.89 -19.82 12.27
N VAL A 66 -28.29 -19.38 13.47
CA VAL A 66 -28.78 -20.26 14.56
C VAL A 66 -30.11 -20.90 14.17
N ALA A 67 -31.08 -20.12 13.68
CA ALA A 67 -32.39 -20.62 13.26
C ALA A 67 -32.30 -21.56 12.06
N GLY A 68 -31.31 -21.36 11.19
CA GLY A 68 -31.06 -22.19 10.02
C GLY A 68 -30.66 -23.63 10.34
N ASP A 69 -30.12 -23.90 11.54
CA ASP A 69 -29.64 -25.21 12.00
C ASP A 69 -28.78 -25.93 10.94
N TYR A 70 -27.88 -25.16 10.32
CA TYR A 70 -27.13 -25.60 9.14
C TYR A 70 -26.24 -26.81 9.46
N LEU A 71 -25.63 -26.85 10.65
CA LEU A 71 -24.78 -27.97 11.07
C LEU A 71 -25.55 -29.29 11.07
N LYS A 72 -26.75 -29.31 11.66
CA LYS A 72 -27.59 -30.51 11.67
C LYS A 72 -28.03 -30.90 10.27
N LYS A 73 -28.50 -29.95 9.47
CA LYS A 73 -28.93 -30.21 8.08
C LYS A 73 -27.79 -30.76 7.21
N PHE A 74 -26.58 -30.22 7.35
CA PHE A 74 -25.39 -30.75 6.66
C PHE A 74 -25.02 -32.15 7.15
N ALA A 75 -25.08 -32.41 8.46
CA ALA A 75 -24.82 -33.74 9.02
C ALA A 75 -25.83 -34.78 8.52
N GLU A 76 -27.12 -34.43 8.50
CA GLU A 76 -28.19 -35.30 7.97
C GLU A 76 -28.01 -35.56 6.46
N LEU A 77 -27.69 -34.54 5.68
CA LEU A 77 -27.38 -34.70 4.26
C LEU A 77 -26.17 -35.61 4.06
N ARG A 78 -25.10 -35.40 4.83
CA ARG A 78 -23.89 -36.22 4.78
C ARG A 78 -24.22 -37.69 5.05
N ALA A 79 -24.97 -37.97 6.11
CA ALA A 79 -25.40 -39.32 6.46
C ALA A 79 -26.20 -39.98 5.32
N ARG A 80 -27.13 -39.24 4.68
CA ARG A 80 -27.88 -39.75 3.53
C ARG A 80 -26.98 -40.08 2.33
N ILE A 81 -25.93 -39.30 2.08
CA ILE A 81 -24.99 -39.56 0.99
C ILE A 81 -24.05 -40.73 1.32
N ASP A 82 -23.54 -40.80 2.55
CA ASP A 82 -22.66 -41.88 3.01
C ASP A 82 -23.38 -43.25 2.93
N ASP A 83 -24.69 -43.31 3.23
CA ASP A 83 -25.52 -44.52 3.02
C ASP A 83 -25.57 -44.99 1.57
N LYS A 84 -25.52 -44.07 0.60
CA LYS A 84 -25.56 -44.40 -0.84
C LYS A 84 -24.19 -44.73 -1.43
N TRP A 85 -23.11 -44.35 -0.76
CA TRP A 85 -21.74 -44.49 -1.25
C TRP A 85 -21.36 -45.95 -1.63
N PRO A 86 -21.66 -46.99 -0.82
CA PRO A 86 -21.31 -48.37 -1.17
C PRO A 86 -22.06 -48.87 -2.42
N CYS A 87 -23.31 -48.46 -2.61
CA CYS A 87 -24.10 -48.81 -3.79
C CYS A 87 -23.52 -48.16 -5.06
N LEU A 88 -23.14 -46.89 -4.99
CA LEU A 88 -22.49 -46.19 -6.11
C LEU A 88 -21.15 -46.84 -6.47
N ARG A 89 -20.35 -47.21 -5.46
CA ARG A 89 -19.07 -47.91 -5.68
C ARG A 89 -19.27 -49.27 -6.34
N ARG A 90 -20.32 -50.00 -5.95
CA ARG A 90 -20.68 -51.28 -6.59
C ARG A 90 -21.08 -51.11 -8.05
N VAL A 91 -21.79 -50.04 -8.42
CA VAL A 91 -22.18 -49.75 -9.81
C VAL A 91 -20.97 -49.40 -10.69
N LEU A 92 -19.91 -48.82 -10.11
CA LEU A 92 -18.69 -48.47 -10.84
C LEU A 92 -17.73 -49.66 -11.04
N GLU A 93 -17.95 -50.76 -10.32
CA GLU A 93 -17.17 -52.01 -10.41
C GLU A 93 -15.65 -51.76 -10.41
N GLU A 94 -14.94 -52.22 -11.44
CA GLU A 94 -13.48 -52.11 -11.59
C GLU A 94 -13.00 -50.65 -11.73
N ASN A 95 -13.88 -49.73 -12.13
CA ASN A 95 -13.53 -48.32 -12.31
C ASN A 95 -13.74 -47.48 -11.03
N ALA A 96 -14.14 -48.08 -9.91
CA ALA A 96 -14.38 -47.39 -8.65
C ALA A 96 -13.12 -46.66 -8.14
N ASP A 97 -11.96 -47.30 -8.19
CA ASP A 97 -10.69 -46.70 -7.73
C ASP A 97 -10.24 -45.56 -8.66
N LEU A 98 -10.51 -45.66 -9.96
CA LEU A 98 -10.26 -44.58 -10.92
C LEU A 98 -11.15 -43.37 -10.65
N ALA A 99 -12.44 -43.59 -10.34
CA ALA A 99 -13.36 -42.53 -10.00
C ALA A 99 -12.93 -41.81 -8.71
N ASP A 100 -12.52 -42.58 -7.68
CA ASP A 100 -11.96 -42.05 -6.43
C ASP A 100 -10.71 -41.19 -6.70
N LEU A 101 -9.82 -41.65 -7.58
CA LEU A 101 -8.61 -40.91 -7.97
C LEU A 101 -8.93 -39.60 -8.69
N VAL A 102 -9.87 -39.60 -9.65
CA VAL A 102 -10.29 -38.40 -10.38
C VAL A 102 -10.89 -37.36 -9.43
N ILE A 103 -11.74 -37.80 -8.49
CA ILE A 103 -12.36 -36.90 -7.50
C ILE A 103 -11.32 -36.35 -6.53
N ARG A 104 -10.41 -37.19 -6.03
CA ARG A 104 -9.37 -36.78 -5.08
C ARG A 104 -8.43 -35.75 -5.70
N THR A 105 -7.90 -36.03 -6.90
CA THR A 105 -6.98 -35.12 -7.60
C THR A 105 -7.67 -33.80 -7.97
N PHE A 106 -8.93 -33.81 -8.38
CA PHE A 106 -9.68 -32.58 -8.62
C PHE A 106 -9.87 -31.73 -7.35
N ARG A 107 -10.11 -32.35 -6.20
CA ARG A 107 -10.18 -31.63 -4.91
C ARG A 107 -8.82 -31.03 -4.53
N GLU A 108 -7.74 -31.76 -4.75
CA GLU A 108 -6.37 -31.28 -4.53
C GLU A 108 -6.05 -30.09 -5.44
N ASP A 109 -6.38 -30.15 -6.73
CA ASP A 109 -6.20 -29.04 -7.68
C ASP A 109 -6.93 -27.77 -7.22
N ILE A 110 -8.17 -27.89 -6.74
CA ILE A 110 -8.92 -26.75 -6.20
C ILE A 110 -8.22 -26.16 -4.99
N LEU A 111 -7.75 -27.01 -4.06
CA LEU A 111 -7.05 -26.54 -2.86
C LEU A 111 -5.75 -25.84 -3.21
N GLN A 112 -4.93 -26.44 -4.09
CA GLN A 112 -3.66 -25.86 -4.54
C GLN A 112 -3.88 -24.54 -5.27
N ALA A 113 -4.89 -24.45 -6.16
CA ALA A 113 -5.22 -23.21 -6.85
C ALA A 113 -5.64 -22.09 -5.89
N ARG A 114 -6.40 -22.43 -4.84
CA ARG A 114 -6.81 -21.48 -3.79
C ARG A 114 -5.64 -21.04 -2.92
N GLN A 115 -4.79 -21.96 -2.48
CA GLN A 115 -3.58 -21.63 -1.71
C GLN A 115 -2.67 -20.71 -2.51
N LYS A 116 -2.43 -21.02 -3.79
CA LYS A 116 -1.64 -20.18 -4.68
C LYS A 116 -2.26 -18.79 -4.88
N LEU A 117 -3.59 -18.68 -4.93
CA LEU A 117 -4.28 -17.40 -5.01
C LEU A 117 -4.03 -16.56 -3.75
N GLU A 118 -4.12 -17.18 -2.58
CA GLU A 118 -3.88 -16.54 -1.28
C GLU A 118 -2.43 -16.05 -1.20
N GLU A 119 -1.45 -16.90 -1.50
CA GLU A 119 -0.03 -16.56 -1.55
C GLU A 119 0.25 -15.37 -2.49
N ILE A 120 -0.26 -15.41 -3.73
CA ILE A 120 -0.06 -14.31 -4.69
C ILE A 120 -0.73 -13.02 -4.19
N THR A 121 -1.87 -13.13 -3.53
CA THR A 121 -2.58 -11.97 -2.97
C THR A 121 -1.75 -11.33 -1.85
N GLU A 122 -1.20 -12.13 -0.93
CA GLU A 122 -0.28 -11.62 0.10
C GLU A 122 0.95 -10.95 -0.50
N HIS A 123 1.59 -11.60 -1.49
CA HIS A 123 2.75 -11.05 -2.16
C HIS A 123 2.43 -9.75 -2.90
N LEU A 124 1.26 -9.66 -3.53
CA LEU A 124 0.80 -8.44 -4.19
C LEU A 124 0.58 -7.30 -3.19
N THR A 125 -0.04 -7.58 -2.04
CA THR A 125 -0.23 -6.58 -0.97
C THR A 125 1.13 -6.06 -0.47
N ARG A 126 2.09 -6.96 -0.20
CA ARG A 126 3.45 -6.54 0.23
C ARG A 126 4.17 -5.73 -0.86
N ALA A 127 4.02 -6.11 -2.13
CA ALA A 127 4.61 -5.37 -3.25
C ALA A 127 3.97 -3.98 -3.43
N GLN A 128 2.67 -3.84 -3.18
CA GLN A 128 1.98 -2.56 -3.22
C GLN A 128 2.46 -1.64 -2.09
N GLN A 129 2.64 -2.16 -0.88
CA GLN A 129 3.21 -1.40 0.23
C GLN A 129 4.63 -0.92 -0.06
N GLU A 130 5.45 -1.77 -0.67
CA GLU A 130 6.79 -1.41 -1.14
C GLU A 130 6.74 -0.28 -2.18
N LEU A 131 5.84 -0.39 -3.17
CA LEU A 131 5.62 0.63 -4.20
C LEU A 131 5.21 1.99 -3.58
N ASP A 132 4.27 1.98 -2.64
CA ASP A 132 3.82 3.19 -1.96
C ASP A 132 4.98 3.82 -1.16
N SER A 133 5.78 3.00 -0.47
CA SER A 133 6.97 3.46 0.25
C SER A 133 8.00 4.09 -0.68
N ARG A 134 8.28 3.49 -1.83
CA ARG A 134 9.22 4.05 -2.83
C ARG A 134 8.70 5.34 -3.45
N THR A 135 7.38 5.46 -3.59
CA THR A 135 6.75 6.68 -4.11
C THR A 135 6.97 7.85 -3.15
N ARG A 136 6.78 7.63 -1.85
CA ARG A 136 7.09 8.64 -0.82
C ARG A 136 8.58 8.98 -0.78
N GLU A 137 9.45 7.96 -0.81
CA GLU A 137 10.90 8.16 -0.84
C GLU A 137 11.32 9.03 -2.05
N LEU A 138 10.73 8.82 -3.23
CA LEU A 138 11.02 9.64 -4.40
C LEU A 138 10.60 11.10 -4.19
N ALA A 139 9.41 11.33 -3.62
CA ALA A 139 8.92 12.68 -3.34
C ALA A 139 9.86 13.40 -2.36
N ASP A 140 10.30 12.73 -1.29
CA ASP A 140 11.24 13.29 -0.31
C ASP A 140 12.58 13.65 -0.96
N LYS A 141 13.12 12.79 -1.85
CA LYS A 141 14.37 13.06 -2.57
C LYS A 141 14.25 14.20 -3.58
N GLN A 142 13.11 14.30 -4.26
CA GLN A 142 12.82 15.42 -5.16
C GLN A 142 12.69 16.74 -4.40
N GLN A 143 12.05 16.73 -3.23
CA GLN A 143 11.94 17.90 -2.38
C GLN A 143 13.31 18.36 -1.88
N ALA A 144 14.15 17.45 -1.38
CA ALA A 144 15.51 17.79 -0.94
C ALA A 144 16.39 18.37 -2.07
N LEU A 145 16.22 17.88 -3.31
CA LEU A 145 16.89 18.50 -4.47
C LEU A 145 16.33 19.89 -4.77
N LYS A 146 15.01 20.05 -4.70
CA LYS A 146 14.34 21.34 -4.92
C LYS A 146 14.78 22.39 -3.92
N ASP A 147 14.82 22.04 -2.63
CA ASP A 147 15.28 22.93 -1.56
C ASP A 147 16.73 23.40 -1.81
N LEU A 148 17.59 22.50 -2.27
CA LEU A 148 18.95 22.85 -2.65
C LEU A 148 19.00 23.77 -3.88
N LEU A 149 18.12 23.55 -4.87
CA LEU A 149 18.05 24.39 -6.07
C LEU A 149 17.43 25.78 -5.80
N THR A 150 16.63 25.94 -4.74
CA THR A 150 16.07 27.24 -4.34
C THR A 150 17.01 28.08 -3.48
N LEU A 151 18.05 27.47 -2.90
CA LEU A 151 19.05 28.15 -2.07
C LEU A 151 19.54 29.49 -2.65
N PRO A 152 19.88 29.63 -3.95
CA PRO A 152 20.31 30.93 -4.48
C PRO A 152 19.25 32.03 -4.37
N ALA A 153 17.97 31.69 -4.56
CA ALA A 153 16.88 32.66 -4.46
C ALA A 153 16.64 33.08 -3.00
N ASP A 154 16.77 32.13 -2.07
CA ASP A 154 16.67 32.39 -0.63
C ASP A 154 17.80 33.32 -0.16
N LEU A 155 19.04 33.06 -0.61
CA LEU A 155 20.20 33.92 -0.35
C LEU A 155 20.03 35.33 -0.92
N VAL A 156 19.47 35.49 -2.12
CA VAL A 156 19.18 36.81 -2.70
C VAL A 156 18.16 37.58 -1.87
N LYS A 157 17.13 36.90 -1.36
CA LYS A 157 16.09 37.52 -0.52
C LYS A 157 16.65 37.96 0.84
N GLN A 158 17.49 37.13 1.45
CA GLN A 158 18.21 37.45 2.69
C GLN A 158 19.11 38.67 2.47
N LEU A 159 19.93 38.67 1.42
CA LEU A 159 20.80 39.79 1.09
C LEU A 159 20.01 41.08 0.86
N THR A 160 18.90 41.03 0.13
CA THR A 160 18.03 42.19 -0.11
C THR A 160 17.47 42.75 1.19
N THR A 161 17.07 41.88 2.12
CA THR A 161 16.58 42.27 3.45
C THR A 161 17.66 42.97 4.25
N MET A 162 18.87 42.40 4.26
CA MET A 162 20.04 42.97 4.93
C MET A 162 20.43 44.34 4.36
N THR A 163 20.46 44.51 3.04
CA THR A 163 20.72 45.82 2.40
C THR A 163 19.66 46.86 2.77
N GLY A 164 18.39 46.43 2.93
CA GLY A 164 17.33 47.32 3.42
C GLY A 164 17.57 47.80 4.85
N LEU A 165 18.02 46.90 5.74
CA LEU A 165 18.39 47.24 7.12
C LEU A 165 19.64 48.11 7.19
N GLU A 166 20.64 47.85 6.35
CA GLU A 166 21.85 48.68 6.23
C GLU A 166 21.49 50.13 5.88
N LYS A 167 20.62 50.33 4.90
CA LYS A 167 20.14 51.68 4.56
C LYS A 167 19.44 52.35 5.75
N ARG A 168 18.65 51.59 6.52
CA ARG A 168 17.97 52.08 7.72
C ARG A 168 18.97 52.53 8.80
N VAL A 169 20.07 51.80 8.98
CA VAL A 169 21.20 52.21 9.85
C VAL A 169 21.80 53.53 9.36
N GLN A 170 22.09 53.64 8.05
CA GLN A 170 22.67 54.85 7.46
C GLN A 170 21.78 56.07 7.64
N ASP A 171 20.48 55.94 7.41
CA ASP A 171 19.51 57.04 7.56
C ASP A 171 19.36 57.46 9.03
N ALA A 172 19.32 56.50 9.98
CA ALA A 172 19.20 56.78 11.41
C ALA A 172 20.49 57.39 12.01
N ALA A 173 21.67 57.03 11.50
CA ALA A 173 22.95 57.52 11.98
C ALA A 173 23.20 59.03 11.69
N GLN A 174 22.40 59.65 10.82
CA GLN A 174 22.48 61.09 10.52
C GLN A 174 21.82 61.97 11.60
N ASP A 175 21.04 61.37 12.50
CA ASP A 175 20.32 62.06 13.58
C ASP A 175 20.74 61.50 14.95
N PRO A 176 21.41 62.30 15.82
CA PRO A 176 21.83 61.86 17.15
C PRO A 176 20.68 61.34 18.03
N THR A 177 19.45 61.82 17.81
CA THR A 177 18.27 61.36 18.56
C THR A 177 17.81 59.95 18.16
N ARG A 178 18.27 59.44 17.01
CA ARG A 178 17.98 58.10 16.47
C ARG A 178 19.17 57.14 16.58
N ALA A 179 20.22 57.51 17.32
CA ALA A 179 21.42 56.68 17.46
C ALA A 179 21.14 55.27 18.02
N PHE A 180 20.16 55.13 18.91
CA PHE A 180 19.75 53.81 19.42
C PHE A 180 19.09 52.94 18.34
N GLU A 181 18.28 53.52 17.45
CA GLU A 181 17.67 52.80 16.31
C GLU A 181 18.76 52.28 15.36
N ALA A 182 19.75 53.12 15.05
CA ALA A 182 20.90 52.73 14.24
C ALA A 182 21.67 51.56 14.89
N TYR A 183 21.91 51.63 16.20
CA TYR A 183 22.57 50.57 16.96
C TYR A 183 21.78 49.26 16.95
N ALA A 184 20.50 49.29 17.33
CA ALA A 184 19.66 48.10 17.38
C ALA A 184 19.48 47.44 16.00
N THR A 185 19.37 48.24 14.94
CA THR A 185 19.29 47.72 13.57
C THR A 185 20.61 47.07 13.13
N ALA A 186 21.76 47.64 13.51
CA ALA A 186 23.06 47.04 13.21
C ALA A 186 23.30 45.72 13.98
N ASP A 187 22.88 45.66 15.25
CA ASP A 187 22.91 44.43 16.06
C ASP A 187 22.05 43.33 15.43
N GLU A 188 20.85 43.66 14.96
CA GLU A 188 19.97 42.72 14.25
C GLU A 188 20.56 42.21 12.92
N ILE A 189 21.28 43.05 12.17
CA ILE A 189 22.03 42.62 10.98
C ILE A 189 23.09 41.59 11.37
N ILE A 190 23.88 41.87 12.42
CA ILE A 190 24.93 40.98 12.90
C ILE A 190 24.34 39.64 13.38
N ARG A 191 23.27 39.69 14.18
CA ARG A 191 22.55 38.49 14.64
C ARG A 191 22.07 37.63 13.46
N GLN A 192 21.50 38.23 12.41
CA GLN A 192 21.08 37.47 11.23
C GLN A 192 22.26 36.84 10.48
N PHE A 193 23.40 37.52 10.37
CA PHE A 193 24.62 36.94 9.82
C PHE A 193 25.18 35.79 10.67
N GLU A 194 25.07 35.88 12.00
CA GLU A 194 25.56 34.84 12.93
C GLU A 194 24.62 33.63 13.00
N GLU A 195 23.31 33.81 12.79
CA GLU A 195 22.32 32.74 12.75
C GLU A 195 22.25 32.03 11.38
N GLU A 196 22.55 32.74 10.28
CA GLU A 196 22.55 32.16 8.94
C GLU A 196 23.93 31.61 8.56
N LEU A 197 24.12 30.32 8.83
CA LEU A 197 25.38 29.62 8.60
C LEU A 197 25.61 29.16 7.14
N PHE A 198 26.88 29.31 6.74
CA PHE A 198 27.62 28.62 5.67
C PHE A 198 26.99 28.63 4.28
N VAL A 199 27.23 29.70 3.53
CA VAL A 199 27.05 29.72 2.07
C VAL A 199 28.10 28.80 1.44
N PRO A 200 27.70 27.69 0.78
CA PRO A 200 28.66 26.79 0.15
C PRO A 200 29.39 27.49 -1.00
N THR A 201 30.65 27.15 -1.21
CA THR A 201 31.36 27.55 -2.43
C THR A 201 30.67 26.97 -3.68
N VAL A 202 30.91 27.54 -4.85
CA VAL A 202 30.35 27.04 -6.12
C VAL A 202 30.68 25.55 -6.33
N ALA A 203 31.91 25.13 -6.00
CA ALA A 203 32.34 23.74 -6.13
C ALA A 203 31.59 22.81 -5.15
N GLU A 204 31.34 23.25 -3.92
CA GLU A 204 30.56 22.50 -2.93
C GLU A 204 29.09 22.42 -3.33
N PHE A 205 28.51 23.54 -3.75
CA PHE A 205 27.13 23.59 -4.25
C PHE A 205 26.91 22.63 -5.42
N HIS A 206 27.79 22.65 -6.43
CA HIS A 206 27.74 21.70 -7.53
C HIS A 206 27.80 20.25 -7.07
N LYS A 207 28.74 19.91 -6.16
CA LYS A 207 28.84 18.54 -5.61
C LYS A 207 27.55 18.11 -4.93
N LEU A 208 26.95 18.99 -4.13
CA LEU A 208 25.70 18.72 -3.43
C LEU A 208 24.55 18.47 -4.42
N VAL A 209 24.41 19.31 -5.45
CA VAL A 209 23.35 19.17 -6.46
C VAL A 209 23.49 17.85 -7.22
N PHE A 210 24.71 17.51 -7.68
CA PHE A 210 24.96 16.26 -8.38
C PHE A 210 24.66 15.04 -7.51
N ALA A 211 25.06 15.06 -6.23
CA ALA A 211 24.76 13.98 -5.30
C ALA A 211 23.24 13.80 -5.13
N ARG A 212 22.49 14.88 -4.88
CA ARG A 212 21.02 14.84 -4.72
C ARG A 212 20.31 14.39 -6.00
N TRP A 213 20.75 14.86 -7.16
CA TRP A 213 20.25 14.37 -8.44
C TRP A 213 20.48 12.86 -8.61
N GLY A 214 21.67 12.37 -8.26
CA GLY A 214 21.97 10.94 -8.26
C GLY A 214 21.04 10.12 -7.36
N GLU A 215 20.69 10.64 -6.18
CA GLU A 215 19.70 10.01 -5.29
C GLU A 215 18.32 9.91 -5.96
N VAL A 216 17.83 10.99 -6.58
CA VAL A 216 16.54 10.99 -7.30
C VAL A 216 16.53 9.94 -8.40
N VAL A 217 17.54 9.92 -9.26
CA VAL A 217 17.63 8.97 -10.39
C VAL A 217 17.67 7.52 -9.89
N ARG A 218 18.42 7.24 -8.83
CA ARG A 218 18.46 5.91 -8.23
C ARG A 218 17.09 5.51 -7.68
N THR A 219 16.43 6.38 -6.93
CA THR A 219 15.11 6.10 -6.36
C THR A 219 14.04 5.93 -7.44
N GLN A 220 14.10 6.68 -8.57
CA GLN A 220 13.23 6.45 -9.73
C GLN A 220 13.38 5.05 -10.32
N ARG A 221 14.61 4.52 -10.41
CA ARG A 221 14.84 3.15 -10.91
C ARG A 221 14.26 2.10 -9.95
N GLU A 222 14.45 2.28 -8.64
CA GLU A 222 13.87 1.37 -7.65
C GLU A 222 12.33 1.44 -7.66
N LEU A 223 11.75 2.63 -7.86
CA LEU A 223 10.31 2.79 -8.06
C LEU A 223 9.81 2.01 -9.28
N ALA A 224 10.49 2.13 -10.42
CA ALA A 224 10.13 1.39 -11.63
C ALA A 224 10.20 -0.14 -11.44
N LYS A 225 11.20 -0.65 -10.71
CA LYS A 225 11.28 -2.08 -10.34
C LYS A 225 10.11 -2.50 -9.46
N ALA A 226 9.72 -1.68 -8.49
CA ALA A 226 8.58 -1.96 -7.63
C ALA A 226 7.26 -2.00 -8.44
N GLN A 227 7.08 -1.06 -9.38
CA GLN A 227 5.94 -1.03 -10.30
C GLN A 227 5.86 -2.30 -11.18
N ASP A 228 6.98 -2.71 -11.77
CA ASP A 228 7.05 -3.94 -12.58
C ASP A 228 6.70 -5.18 -11.75
N LYS A 229 7.19 -5.27 -10.51
CA LYS A 229 6.86 -6.35 -9.58
C LYS A 229 5.35 -6.43 -9.28
N VAL A 230 4.71 -5.30 -9.00
CA VAL A 230 3.25 -5.22 -8.79
C VAL A 230 2.50 -5.66 -10.06
N SER A 231 2.89 -5.16 -11.23
CA SER A 231 2.27 -5.53 -12.50
C SER A 231 2.36 -7.03 -12.78
N LYS A 232 3.54 -7.63 -12.59
CA LYS A 232 3.75 -9.08 -12.75
C LYS A 232 2.91 -9.91 -11.77
N LEU A 233 2.81 -9.50 -10.52
CA LEU A 233 1.99 -10.19 -9.51
C LEU A 233 0.50 -10.05 -9.80
N ALA A 234 0.03 -8.88 -10.25
CA ALA A 234 -1.34 -8.67 -10.67
C ALA A 234 -1.71 -9.57 -11.85
N GLY A 235 -0.83 -9.67 -12.87
CA GLY A 235 -1.03 -10.59 -13.98
C GLY A 235 -1.15 -12.05 -13.54
N LYS A 236 -0.22 -12.51 -12.67
CA LYS A 236 -0.28 -13.85 -12.09
C LYS A 236 -1.57 -14.10 -11.29
N LYS A 237 -2.01 -13.10 -10.51
CA LYS A 237 -3.23 -13.16 -9.71
C LYS A 237 -4.43 -13.42 -10.62
N THR A 238 -4.60 -12.62 -11.68
CA THR A 238 -5.68 -12.79 -12.65
C THR A 238 -5.70 -14.20 -13.26
N THR A 239 -4.54 -14.74 -13.63
CA THR A 239 -4.45 -16.11 -14.16
C THR A 239 -4.89 -17.16 -13.14
N VAL A 240 -4.48 -17.03 -11.88
CA VAL A 240 -4.84 -18.00 -10.83
C VAL A 240 -6.30 -17.84 -10.39
N GLU A 241 -6.83 -16.61 -10.34
CA GLU A 241 -8.25 -16.35 -10.11
C GLU A 241 -9.12 -17.04 -11.17
N GLN A 242 -8.70 -16.94 -12.44
CA GLN A 242 -9.39 -17.62 -13.53
C GLN A 242 -9.35 -19.15 -13.35
N ALA A 243 -8.20 -19.72 -13.00
CA ALA A 243 -8.09 -21.15 -12.72
C ALA A 243 -9.00 -21.60 -11.56
N VAL A 244 -9.05 -20.85 -10.46
CA VAL A 244 -9.96 -21.14 -9.33
C VAL A 244 -11.42 -21.09 -9.77
N LYS A 245 -11.78 -20.12 -10.61
CA LYS A 245 -13.12 -19.94 -11.16
C LYS A 245 -13.50 -21.09 -12.08
N ASP A 246 -12.63 -21.48 -13.00
CA ASP A 246 -12.85 -22.59 -13.93
C ASP A 246 -13.05 -23.91 -13.17
N LEU A 247 -12.25 -24.15 -12.13
CA LEU A 247 -12.41 -25.32 -11.26
C LEU A 247 -13.62 -25.24 -10.31
N SER A 248 -14.27 -24.07 -10.17
CA SER A 248 -15.37 -23.88 -9.21
C SER A 248 -16.76 -23.64 -9.83
N ASN A 249 -16.86 -23.23 -11.10
CA ASN A 249 -18.12 -22.89 -11.74
C ASN A 249 -19.03 -24.09 -12.02
N ASP A 250 -18.52 -25.12 -12.72
CA ASP A 250 -19.26 -26.38 -12.94
C ASP A 250 -18.37 -27.58 -12.63
N ARG A 251 -18.24 -27.83 -11.33
CA ARG A 251 -17.41 -28.91 -10.79
C ARG A 251 -17.82 -30.29 -11.31
N ILE A 252 -19.10 -30.50 -11.57
CA ILE A 252 -19.61 -31.79 -12.02
C ILE A 252 -19.26 -31.98 -13.50
N ALA A 253 -19.46 -30.99 -14.36
CA ALA A 253 -19.05 -31.08 -15.76
C ALA A 253 -17.55 -31.30 -15.92
N GLU A 254 -16.72 -30.61 -15.13
CA GLU A 254 -15.26 -30.81 -15.18
C GLU A 254 -14.83 -32.18 -14.65
N LEU A 255 -15.45 -32.68 -13.57
CA LEU A 255 -15.22 -34.05 -13.10
C LEU A 255 -15.62 -35.08 -14.15
N LEU A 256 -16.77 -34.90 -14.84
CA LEU A 256 -17.21 -35.77 -15.93
C LEU A 256 -16.22 -35.73 -17.11
N ARG A 257 -15.72 -34.55 -17.49
CA ARG A 257 -14.72 -34.40 -18.55
C ARG A 257 -13.41 -35.14 -18.20
N ARG A 258 -12.92 -34.97 -16.97
CA ARG A 258 -11.71 -35.63 -16.46
C ARG A 258 -11.89 -37.14 -16.38
N TRP A 259 -13.06 -37.59 -15.92
CA TRP A 259 -13.45 -38.99 -15.90
C TRP A 259 -13.43 -39.63 -17.30
N THR A 260 -14.11 -39.03 -18.28
CA THR A 260 -14.11 -39.52 -19.66
C THR A 260 -12.70 -39.58 -20.24
N SER A 261 -11.87 -38.57 -19.96
CA SER A 261 -10.47 -38.53 -20.39
C SER A 261 -9.59 -39.58 -19.70
N ALA A 262 -9.93 -39.97 -18.48
CA ALA A 262 -9.22 -40.99 -17.72
C ALA A 262 -9.59 -42.39 -18.25
N LEU A 263 -10.88 -42.63 -18.51
CA LEU A 263 -11.36 -43.87 -19.12
C LEU A 263 -10.76 -44.13 -20.50
N LEU A 264 -10.68 -43.11 -21.36
CA LEU A 264 -10.05 -43.26 -22.69
C LEU A 264 -8.58 -43.66 -22.59
N ARG A 265 -7.86 -43.12 -21.60
CA ARG A 265 -6.44 -43.46 -21.37
C ARG A 265 -6.22 -44.82 -20.72
N SER A 266 -7.21 -45.38 -20.03
CA SER A 266 -7.16 -46.74 -19.50
C SER A 266 -7.53 -47.82 -20.53
N VAL A 267 -8.08 -47.44 -21.68
CA VAL A 267 -8.54 -48.36 -22.74
C VAL A 267 -7.53 -48.47 -23.90
N ASP A 268 -6.61 -47.52 -24.07
CA ASP A 268 -5.47 -47.68 -24.99
C ASP A 268 -4.40 -48.57 -24.34
N PRO A 269 -4.22 -49.84 -24.75
CA PRO A 269 -2.94 -50.50 -24.52
C PRO A 269 -1.90 -49.73 -25.33
N ALA A 270 -0.69 -49.58 -24.78
CA ALA A 270 0.45 -49.08 -25.54
C ALA A 270 0.49 -49.77 -26.92
N PRO A 271 0.78 -49.06 -28.02
CA PRO A 271 0.96 -49.71 -29.31
C PRO A 271 2.08 -50.75 -29.17
N ASP A 272 1.73 -52.01 -29.43
CA ASP A 272 2.54 -53.22 -29.33
C ASP A 272 4.07 -52.99 -29.37
N GLU A 273 4.71 -53.05 -28.19
CA GLU A 273 6.15 -53.38 -28.10
C GLU A 273 6.44 -54.77 -28.69
N GLN A 274 5.42 -55.59 -28.95
CA GLN A 274 5.57 -56.88 -29.65
C GLN A 274 5.88 -56.76 -31.16
N ARG A 275 5.70 -55.59 -31.79
CA ARG A 275 6.14 -55.39 -33.18
C ARG A 275 7.63 -55.04 -33.32
N ALA A 276 8.31 -54.75 -32.21
CA ALA A 276 9.76 -54.50 -32.22
C ALA A 276 10.57 -55.81 -32.14
N GLU A 277 10.02 -56.88 -31.56
CA GLU A 277 10.71 -58.18 -31.49
C GLU A 277 10.56 -59.02 -32.77
N GLU A 278 9.41 -58.99 -33.47
CA GLU A 278 9.27 -59.71 -34.74
C GLU A 278 10.12 -59.11 -35.89
N VAL A 279 10.45 -57.82 -35.85
CA VAL A 279 11.34 -57.21 -36.86
C VAL A 279 12.83 -57.43 -36.52
N ALA A 280 13.15 -57.66 -35.24
CA ALA A 280 14.51 -58.02 -34.82
C ALA A 280 14.87 -59.48 -35.12
N GLU A 281 13.89 -60.40 -35.06
CA GLU A 281 14.14 -61.84 -35.27
C GLU A 281 14.34 -62.21 -36.76
N TRP A 282 13.77 -61.41 -37.69
CA TRP A 282 14.03 -61.57 -39.13
C TRP A 282 15.35 -60.96 -39.59
N ALA A 283 15.97 -60.07 -38.80
CA ALA A 283 17.25 -59.44 -39.11
C ALA A 283 18.47 -60.29 -38.68
N THR A 284 18.28 -61.30 -37.81
CA THR A 284 19.37 -62.17 -37.33
C THR A 284 19.38 -63.57 -37.95
N SER A 285 18.40 -63.92 -38.79
CA SER A 285 18.25 -65.27 -39.35
C SER A 285 18.56 -65.36 -40.87
N THR A 286 19.53 -64.59 -41.37
CA THR A 286 20.16 -64.84 -42.69
C THR A 286 21.66 -64.53 -42.68
N SER A 287 22.46 -65.48 -42.17
CA SER A 287 23.85 -65.75 -42.58
C SER A 287 24.28 -67.04 -41.89
N PRO A 288 24.52 -68.13 -42.65
CA PRO A 288 25.82 -68.35 -43.27
C PRO A 288 25.85 -68.25 -44.79
#